data_AF-A0A1V6C5P0-F1
#
_entry.id   AF-A0A1V6C5P0-F1
#
_cell.length_a   1.000
_cell.length_b   1.000
_cell.length_c   1.000
_cell.angle_alpha   90.00
_cell.angle_beta   90.00
_cell.angle_gamma   90.00
#
_symmetry.space_group_name_H-M   'P 1'
#
loop_
_entity.id
_entity.type
_entity.pdbx_description
1 polymer ?
#
loop_
_entity_poly.entity_id
_entity_poly.type
_entity_poly.pdbx_seq_one_letter_code
_entity_poly.pdbx_strand_id
1 'polypeptide(L)'
;MVTRIENPLQGTREWTLNERVNGNVFGRVRISESPLRIKLFWKLNDDPTTKQFVGLYDLNLNDLVNAGYVRDLNNSQGEVLLRFQSNNLLIEIAMSRTAPALLIGNII
;
A
#
# COMPACT_ATOMS: atom_id res chain seq x y z
N MET A 1 -4.11 11.24 -1.29
CA MET A 1 -2.72 11.72 -1.20
C MET A 1 -1.98 10.85 -0.20
N VAL A 2 -0.68 10.64 -0.40
CA VAL A 2 0.16 9.77 0.45
C VAL A 2 1.24 10.61 1.13
N THR A 3 1.39 10.43 2.44
CA THR A 3 2.38 11.15 3.24
C THR A 3 3.26 10.15 3.99
N ARG A 4 4.58 10.23 3.83
CA ARG A 4 5.53 9.46 4.66
C ARG A 4 5.66 10.11 6.04
N ILE A 5 5.69 9.30 7.08
CA ILE A 5 5.79 9.75 8.48
C ILE A 5 6.87 8.94 9.22
N GLU A 6 7.36 9.46 10.35
CA GLU A 6 8.50 8.87 11.06
C GLU A 6 8.11 8.05 12.29
N ASN A 7 6.99 8.37 12.92
CA ASN A 7 6.62 7.78 14.22
C ASN A 7 5.40 6.84 14.11
N PRO A 8 5.59 5.52 14.30
CA PRO A 8 4.47 4.59 14.33
C PRO A 8 3.67 4.73 15.62
N LEU A 9 2.34 4.78 15.51
CA LEU A 9 1.46 4.59 16.66
C LEU A 9 1.36 3.09 16.99
N GLN A 10 1.11 2.76 18.26
CA GLN A 10 0.80 1.37 18.66
C GLN A 10 -0.40 0.85 17.85
N GLY A 11 -0.33 -0.40 17.39
CA GLY A 11 -1.39 -1.02 16.60
C GLY A 11 -1.47 -0.59 15.13
N THR A 12 -0.47 0.14 14.62
CA THR A 12 -0.40 0.45 13.18
C THR A 12 -0.38 -0.82 12.34
N ARG A 13 -1.27 -0.89 11.33
CA ARG A 13 -1.38 -2.03 10.42
C ARG A 13 -0.09 -2.24 9.64
N GLU A 14 0.36 -3.50 9.55
CA GLU A 14 1.56 -3.87 8.80
C GLU A 14 1.20 -4.63 7.52
N TRP A 15 1.81 -4.24 6.41
CA TRP A 15 1.75 -4.98 5.15
C TRP A 15 3.15 -5.28 4.64
N THR A 16 3.33 -6.47 4.08
CA THR A 16 4.61 -6.95 3.55
C THR A 16 4.44 -7.36 2.10
N LEU A 17 5.08 -6.62 1.18
CA LEU A 17 5.19 -6.98 -0.22
C LEU A 17 6.17 -8.14 -0.39
N ASN A 18 5.89 -9.01 -1.34
CA ASN A 18 6.75 -10.15 -1.65
C ASN A 18 6.93 -10.25 -3.17
N GLU A 19 8.18 -10.21 -3.62
CA GLU A 19 8.52 -10.23 -5.04
C GLU A 19 8.07 -11.54 -5.72
N ARG A 20 8.06 -12.67 -4.99
CA ARG A 20 7.63 -13.98 -5.49
C ARG A 20 6.17 -14.00 -5.97
N VAL A 21 5.32 -13.13 -5.44
CA VAL A 21 3.91 -12.98 -5.87
C VAL A 21 3.74 -11.85 -6.89
N ASN A 22 4.76 -11.65 -7.74
CA ASN A 22 4.87 -10.55 -8.69
C ASN A 22 4.80 -9.17 -8.03
N GLY A 23 5.27 -9.05 -6.78
CA GLY A 23 5.31 -7.77 -6.08
C GLY A 23 3.95 -7.23 -5.62
N ASN A 24 2.87 -8.01 -5.70
CA ASN A 24 1.52 -7.51 -5.43
C ASN A 24 1.08 -7.79 -4.01
N VAL A 25 0.51 -6.78 -3.36
CA VAL A 25 -0.25 -6.95 -2.11
C VAL A 25 -1.57 -6.22 -2.21
N PHE A 26 -2.63 -6.90 -1.82
CA PHE A 26 -3.97 -6.34 -1.78
C PHE A 26 -4.40 -6.14 -0.34
N GLY A 27 -4.89 -4.94 -0.04
CA GLY A 27 -5.47 -4.57 1.24
C GLY A 27 -6.90 -4.11 1.03
N ARG A 28 -7.87 -4.82 1.61
CA ARG A 28 -9.25 -4.35 1.73
C ARG A 28 -9.39 -3.57 3.04
N VAL A 29 -9.82 -2.32 2.95
CA VAL A 29 -9.96 -1.40 4.08
C VAL A 29 -11.24 -0.59 3.92
N ARG A 30 -11.75 -0.02 5.00
CA ARG A 30 -12.90 0.90 4.95
C ARG A 30 -12.41 2.31 4.64
N ILE A 31 -13.15 3.04 3.83
CA ILE A 31 -12.89 4.45 3.52
C ILE A 31 -12.88 5.31 4.78
N SER A 32 -13.66 4.92 5.80
CA SER A 32 -13.71 5.57 7.12
C SER A 32 -12.43 5.40 7.95
N GLU A 33 -11.53 4.50 7.56
CA GLU A 33 -10.18 4.39 8.15
C GLU A 33 -9.24 5.51 7.64
N SER A 34 -9.71 6.40 6.76
CA SER A 34 -8.91 7.53 6.25
C SER A 34 -8.71 8.63 7.32
N PRO A 35 -7.47 9.14 7.53
CA PRO A 35 -6.22 8.71 6.91
C PRO A 35 -5.75 7.34 7.45
N LEU A 36 -5.50 6.41 6.54
CA LEU A 36 -5.07 5.06 6.90
C LEU A 36 -3.57 5.05 7.12
N ARG A 37 -3.15 4.80 8.37
CA ARG A 37 -1.75 4.65 8.73
C ARG A 37 -1.26 3.22 8.53
N ILE A 38 -0.17 3.04 7.79
CA ILE A 38 0.41 1.72 7.50
C ILE A 38 1.92 1.70 7.67
N LYS A 39 2.45 0.56 8.14
CA LYS A 39 3.85 0.19 7.98
C LYS A 39 4.00 -0.72 6.77
N LEU A 40 4.89 -0.34 5.88
CA LEU A 40 5.17 -1.10 4.67
C LEU A 40 6.52 -1.78 4.80
N PHE A 41 6.53 -3.06 4.51
CA PHE A 41 7.71 -3.89 4.41
C PHE A 41 7.77 -4.52 3.02
N TRP A 42 8.96 -4.94 2.63
CA TRP A 42 9.18 -5.71 1.41
C TRP A 42 10.10 -6.88 1.72
N LYS A 43 9.91 -8.00 1.01
CA LYS A 43 10.81 -9.14 1.05
C LYS A 43 11.01 -9.73 -0.35
N LEU A 44 12.22 -10.20 -0.62
CA LEU A 44 12.58 -10.75 -1.94
C LEU A 44 11.96 -12.14 -2.15
N ASN A 45 11.84 -12.92 -1.09
CA ASN A 45 11.37 -14.30 -1.14
C ASN A 45 10.49 -14.61 0.08
N ASP A 46 10.13 -15.89 0.25
CA ASP A 46 9.29 -16.28 1.39
C ASP A 46 10.03 -16.27 2.73
N ASP A 47 11.37 -16.15 2.72
CA ASP A 47 12.21 -16.12 3.91
C ASP A 47 11.92 -14.85 4.73
N PRO A 48 11.42 -15.00 5.98
CA PRO A 48 11.14 -13.88 6.87
C PRO A 48 12.36 -13.00 7.15
N THR A 49 13.58 -13.55 7.06
CA THR A 49 14.82 -12.81 7.32
C THR A 49 15.12 -11.74 6.26
N THR A 50 14.49 -11.83 5.08
CA THR A 50 14.63 -10.85 4.00
C THR A 50 13.62 -9.70 4.09
N LYS A 51 12.79 -9.66 5.15
CA LYS A 51 11.81 -8.59 5.38
C LYS A 51 12.53 -7.29 5.76
N GLN A 52 12.55 -6.34 4.83
CA GLN A 52 13.06 -4.98 5.03
C GLN A 52 11.93 -3.98 5.22
N PHE A 53 12.19 -2.97 6.05
CA PHE A 53 11.27 -1.86 6.29
C PHE A 53 11.41 -0.82 5.17
N VAL A 54 10.29 -0.50 4.53
CA VAL A 54 10.23 0.49 3.44
C VAL A 54 9.88 1.86 4.02
N GLY A 55 8.88 1.90 4.90
CA GLY A 55 8.44 3.15 5.49
C GLY A 55 7.11 3.05 6.19
N LEU A 56 6.75 4.16 6.82
CA LEU A 56 5.47 4.37 7.47
C LEU A 56 4.74 5.49 6.72
N TYR A 57 3.47 5.27 6.42
CA TYR A 57 2.68 6.14 5.54
C TYR A 57 1.30 6.41 6.10
N ASP A 58 0.82 7.64 5.94
CA ASP A 58 -0.59 8.01 6.05
C ASP A 58 -1.17 8.11 4.64
N LEU A 59 -2.23 7.33 4.39
CA LEU A 59 -2.93 7.29 3.12
C LEU A 59 -4.29 7.97 3.27
N ASN A 60 -4.48 9.12 2.64
CA ASN A 60 -5.82 9.69 2.50
C ASN A 60 -6.57 8.89 1.41
N LEU A 61 -7.47 8.00 1.84
CA LEU A 61 -8.15 7.05 0.97
C LEU A 61 -9.14 7.77 0.03
N ASN A 62 -9.84 8.80 0.51
CA ASN A 62 -10.79 9.57 -0.30
C ASN A 62 -10.09 10.22 -1.50
N ASP A 63 -8.97 10.88 -1.25
CA ASP A 63 -8.17 11.49 -2.31
C ASP A 63 -7.61 10.44 -3.28
N LEU A 64 -7.20 9.28 -2.78
CA LEU A 64 -6.64 8.21 -3.62
C LEU A 64 -7.70 7.56 -4.54
N VAL A 65 -8.93 7.44 -4.05
CA VAL A 65 -10.08 7.01 -4.87
C VAL A 65 -10.41 8.08 -5.91
N ASN A 66 -10.54 9.35 -5.49
CA ASN A 66 -10.85 10.46 -6.38
C ASN A 66 -9.79 10.65 -7.48
N ALA A 67 -8.51 10.39 -7.18
CA ALA A 67 -7.42 10.45 -8.13
C ALA A 67 -7.26 9.18 -9.00
N GLY A 68 -8.10 8.15 -8.79
CA GLY A 68 -8.08 6.93 -9.59
C GLY A 68 -6.87 6.02 -9.33
N TYR A 69 -6.28 6.07 -8.13
CA TYR A 69 -5.20 5.14 -7.74
C TYR A 69 -5.72 3.92 -6.97
N VAL A 70 -6.90 4.04 -6.37
CA VAL A 70 -7.52 3.02 -5.52
C VAL A 70 -8.93 2.73 -6.00
N ARG A 71 -9.31 1.46 -6.00
CA ARG A 71 -10.63 1.04 -6.45
C ARG A 71 -11.63 1.11 -5.30
N ASP A 72 -12.69 1.89 -5.48
CA ASP A 72 -13.88 1.79 -4.65
C ASP A 72 -14.63 0.49 -4.95
N LEU A 73 -14.93 -0.28 -3.91
CA LEU A 73 -15.76 -1.47 -4.01
C LEU A 73 -17.21 -1.08 -3.69
N ASN A 74 -17.79 -0.22 -4.54
CA ASN A 74 -19.12 0.43 -4.49
C ASN A 74 -20.33 -0.45 -4.08
N ASN A 75 -20.14 -1.75 -3.87
CA ASN A 75 -21.13 -2.72 -3.41
C ASN A 75 -20.88 -3.24 -1.98
N SER A 76 -19.94 -2.69 -1.22
CA SER A 76 -19.58 -3.18 0.11
C SER A 76 -19.27 -2.03 1.07
N GLN A 77 -20.30 -1.51 1.76
CA GLN A 77 -20.17 -0.73 3.02
C GLN A 77 -19.03 0.32 3.09
N GLY A 78 -18.73 1.00 1.99
CA GLY A 78 -17.63 1.98 1.93
C GLY A 78 -16.24 1.36 2.02
N GLU A 79 -16.02 0.19 1.42
CA GLU A 79 -14.71 -0.45 1.36
C GLU A 79 -13.96 -0.12 0.07
N VAL A 80 -12.64 0.02 0.19
CA VAL A 80 -11.73 0.27 -0.91
C VAL A 80 -10.69 -0.84 -1.00
N LEU A 81 -10.27 -1.14 -2.22
CA LEU A 81 -9.19 -2.08 -2.51
C LEU A 81 -7.90 -1.34 -2.82
N LEU A 82 -6.98 -1.34 -1.87
CA LEU A 82 -5.61 -0.91 -2.06
C LEU A 82 -4.82 -2.03 -2.72
N ARG A 83 -4.10 -1.71 -3.79
CA ARG A 83 -3.15 -2.61 -4.42
C ARG A 83 -1.78 -1.94 -4.43
N PHE A 84 -0.86 -2.53 -3.67
CA PHE A 84 0.56 -2.23 -3.79
C PHE A 84 1.18 -3.13 -4.85
N GLN A 85 2.11 -2.56 -5.62
CA GLN A 85 2.95 -3.29 -6.55
C GLN A 85 4.41 -2.86 -6.39
N SER A 86 5.35 -3.77 -6.58
CA SER A 86 6.76 -3.43 -6.79
C SER A 86 7.14 -3.51 -8.27
N ASN A 87 8.11 -2.71 -8.68
CA ASN A 87 8.76 -2.79 -9.99
C ASN A 87 10.29 -3.03 -9.85
N ASN A 88 10.66 -3.96 -8.97
CA ASN A 88 12.01 -4.23 -8.47
C ASN A 88 12.58 -3.16 -7.53
N LEU A 89 12.57 -1.89 -7.94
CA LEU A 89 13.23 -0.81 -7.18
C LEU A 89 12.25 0.11 -6.46
N LEU A 90 11.02 0.22 -6.97
CA LEU A 90 10.01 1.12 -6.45
C LEU A 90 8.81 0.33 -5.96
N ILE A 91 8.09 0.94 -5.01
CA ILE A 91 6.79 0.48 -4.54
C ILE A 91 5.75 1.54 -4.87
N GLU A 92 4.66 1.09 -5.47
CA GLU A 92 3.62 1.94 -6.02
C GLU A 92 2.22 1.49 -5.58
N ILE A 93 1.25 2.40 -5.59
CA ILE A 93 -0.18 2.08 -5.53
C ILE A 93 -0.79 2.27 -6.91
N ALA A 94 -1.51 1.25 -7.41
CA ALA A 94 -2.20 1.33 -8.70
C ALA A 94 -3.44 0.43 -8.74
N MET A 95 -4.54 0.92 -9.32
CA MET A 95 -5.79 0.16 -9.43
C MET A 95 -5.67 -1.13 -10.23
N SER A 96 -4.78 -1.16 -11.21
CA SER A 96 -4.48 -2.32 -12.06
C SER A 96 -3.03 -2.22 -12.54
N ARG A 97 -2.55 -3.28 -13.22
CA ARG A 97 -1.19 -3.31 -13.79
C ARG A 97 -0.96 -2.26 -14.90
N THR A 98 -2.02 -1.79 -15.54
CA THR A 98 -1.95 -0.86 -16.67
C THR A 98 -2.46 0.54 -16.33
N ALA A 99 -2.95 0.75 -15.11
CA ALA A 99 -3.41 2.05 -14.65
C ALA A 99 -2.23 2.93 -14.25
N PRO A 100 -2.41 4.27 -14.20
CA PRO A 100 -1.47 5.16 -13.55
C PRO A 100 -1.14 4.68 -12.14
N ALA A 101 0.13 4.75 -11.80
CA ALA A 101 0.66 4.31 -10.52
C ALA A 101 1.17 5.52 -9.71
N LEU A 102 0.90 5.52 -8.41
CA LEU A 102 1.44 6.50 -7.48
C LEU A 102 2.65 5.91 -6.78
N LEU A 103 3.82 6.53 -6.94
CA LEU A 103 5.03 6.16 -6.23
C LEU A 103 4.87 6.40 -4.72
N ILE A 104 5.21 5.39 -3.92
CA ILE A 104 5.14 5.43 -2.45
C ILE A 104 6.53 5.47 -1.83
N GLY A 105 7.45 4.66 -2.35
CA GLY A 105 8.80 4.53 -1.80
C GLY A 105 9.69 3.62 -2.63
N ASN A 106 10.93 3.45 -2.16
CA ASN A 106 11.97 2.69 -2.85
C ASN A 106 12.40 1.48 -2.00
N ILE A 107 12.98 0.47 -2.64
CA ILE A 107 13.41 -0.83 -2.07
C ILE A 107 14.91 -0.81 -1.69
N ILE A 108 15.58 0.36 -1.78
CA ILE A 108 17.03 0.55 -1.64
C ILE A 108 17.47 0.70 -0.18
#